data_AF-A0A2V6EM36-F1
#
_entry.id   AF-A0A2V6EM36-F1
#
_cell.length_a   1.000
_cell.length_b   1.000
_cell.length_c   1.000
_cell.angle_alpha   90.00
_cell.angle_beta   90.00
_cell.angle_gamma   90.00
#
_symmetry.space_group_name_H-M   'P 1'
#
loop_
_entity.id
_entity.type
_entity.pdbx_description
1 polymer ?
#
loop_
_entity_poly.entity_id
_entity_poly.type
_entity_poly.pdbx_seq_one_letter_code
_entity_poly.pdbx_strand_id
1 'polypeptide(L)'
;FKGTVAQIGNTGKTTGTGTQEEVTNFEVKINLEREDVLLRPGLSCTADIETNMVKDTVAVPMQAVTIRTGDSNLSPEEIEKKRLKTAARDKGDNNADYVNERQEKALQKEEREKLSKVVFLKKGGKAQSVKVTTGISDDTYMEIKSGVQPGDEVISGSYSAISRKLKDGAKVAYDKEATK
;
A
#
# COMPACT_ATOMS: atom_id res chain seq x y z
N PHE A 1 14.17 -17.15 16.58
CA PHE A 1 15.23 -16.72 17.52
C PHE A 1 15.29 -15.21 17.52
N LYS A 2 15.58 -14.58 18.66
CA LYS A 2 15.85 -13.13 18.66
C LYS A 2 17.33 -12.89 18.42
N GLY A 3 17.61 -11.89 17.61
CA GLY A 3 18.96 -11.49 17.27
C GLY A 3 18.98 -10.02 16.88
N THR A 4 20.17 -9.44 16.91
CA THR A 4 20.43 -8.08 16.51
C THR A 4 21.31 -8.09 15.27
N VAL A 5 21.02 -7.20 14.31
CA VAL A 5 21.87 -7.04 13.13
C VAL A 5 23.20 -6.44 13.58
N ALA A 6 24.28 -7.19 13.44
CA ALA A 6 25.61 -6.78 13.89
C ALA A 6 26.40 -6.10 12.77
N GLN A 7 26.23 -6.55 11.52
CA GLN A 7 26.95 -6.00 10.37
C GLN A 7 26.12 -6.11 9.10
N ILE A 8 26.21 -5.08 8.27
CA ILE A 8 25.71 -5.07 6.89
C ILE A 8 26.92 -4.83 5.99
N GLY A 9 27.11 -5.68 4.98
CA GLY A 9 28.18 -5.53 4.01
C GLY A 9 28.03 -4.23 3.23
N ASN A 10 29.11 -3.46 3.09
CA ASN A 10 29.10 -2.20 2.34
C ASN A 10 29.15 -2.40 0.82
N THR A 11 29.46 -3.61 0.36
CA THR A 11 29.55 -3.96 -1.06
C THR A 11 28.50 -5.00 -1.38
N GLY A 12 27.67 -4.70 -2.37
CA GLY A 12 26.69 -5.63 -2.91
C GLY A 12 27.39 -6.75 -3.69
N LYS A 13 26.90 -7.97 -3.54
CA LYS A 13 27.25 -9.12 -4.37
C LYS A 13 26.18 -9.25 -5.44
N THR A 14 26.54 -8.97 -6.68
CA THR A 14 25.64 -9.09 -7.83
C THR A 14 25.67 -10.50 -8.38
N THR A 15 24.49 -11.07 -8.63
CA THR A 15 24.32 -12.33 -9.37
C THR A 15 23.62 -12.04 -10.68
N GLY A 16 24.02 -12.68 -11.79
CA GLY A 16 23.40 -12.49 -13.10
C GLY A 16 23.80 -11.20 -13.82
N THR A 17 25.02 -10.70 -13.58
CA THR A 17 25.51 -9.45 -14.18
C THR A 17 25.33 -9.44 -15.71
N GLY A 18 24.62 -8.43 -16.22
CA GLY A 18 24.38 -8.27 -17.66
C GLY A 18 23.17 -9.02 -18.22
N THR A 19 22.32 -9.61 -17.37
CA THR A 19 21.02 -10.18 -17.77
C THR A 19 19.85 -9.39 -17.15
N GLN A 20 18.62 -9.66 -17.59
CA GLN A 20 17.41 -9.08 -16.97
C GLN A 20 17.18 -9.54 -15.53
N GLU A 21 17.88 -10.57 -15.07
CA GLU A 21 17.75 -11.16 -13.73
C GLU A 21 18.87 -10.68 -12.79
N GLU A 22 19.48 -9.53 -13.08
CA GLU A 22 20.53 -8.97 -12.23
C GLU A 22 19.96 -8.61 -10.83
N VAL A 23 20.43 -9.31 -9.80
CA VAL A 23 20.04 -9.07 -8.41
C VAL A 23 21.28 -8.70 -7.60
N THR A 24 21.19 -7.59 -6.87
CA THR A 24 22.24 -7.15 -5.93
C THR A 24 21.87 -7.55 -4.51
N ASN A 25 22.67 -8.41 -3.89
CA ASN A 25 22.47 -8.88 -2.52
C ASN A 25 23.51 -8.29 -1.57
N PHE A 26 23.11 -7.96 -0.34
CA PHE A 26 24.04 -7.51 0.70
C PHE A 26 24.16 -8.57 1.79
N GLU A 27 25.38 -8.90 2.18
CA GLU A 27 25.63 -9.86 3.26
C GLU A 27 25.29 -9.21 4.61
N VAL A 28 24.36 -9.82 5.35
CA VAL A 28 23.96 -9.37 6.68
C VAL A 28 24.40 -10.41 7.71
N LYS A 29 25.10 -9.96 8.76
CA LYS A 29 25.46 -10.80 9.90
C LYS A 29 24.57 -10.45 11.09
N ILE A 30 23.90 -11.45 11.62
CA ILE A 30 22.98 -11.34 12.75
C ILE A 30 23.62 -12.02 13.95
N ASN A 31 23.74 -11.30 15.05
CA ASN A 31 24.15 -11.87 16.33
C ASN A 31 22.91 -12.38 17.06
N LEU A 32 22.92 -13.65 17.47
CA LEU A 32 21.78 -14.25 18.18
C LEU A 32 21.96 -14.03 19.69
N GLU A 33 20.91 -13.58 20.37
CA GLU A 33 20.99 -13.19 21.79
C GLU A 33 20.93 -14.39 22.76
N ARG A 34 20.43 -15.53 22.29
CA ARG A 34 20.27 -16.73 23.12
C ARG A 34 21.29 -17.80 22.78
N GLU A 35 21.99 -18.25 23.81
CA GLU A 35 22.98 -19.35 23.77
C GLU A 35 22.36 -20.72 24.12
N ASP A 36 21.08 -20.78 24.51
CA ASP A 36 20.40 -21.98 25.00
C ASP A 36 20.13 -23.03 23.91
N VAL A 37 20.29 -22.67 22.63
CA VAL A 37 20.08 -23.57 21.49
C VAL A 37 21.37 -23.71 20.68
N LEU A 38 21.93 -24.91 20.65
CA LEU A 38 23.00 -25.28 19.72
C LEU A 38 22.44 -25.33 18.29
N LEU A 39 22.58 -24.24 17.55
CA LEU A 39 22.40 -24.25 16.11
C LEU A 39 23.55 -25.04 15.47
N ARG A 40 23.20 -26.09 14.71
CA ARG A 40 24.19 -26.84 13.95
C ARG A 40 24.60 -26.03 12.71
N PRO A 41 25.90 -25.86 12.44
CA PRO A 41 26.36 -25.29 11.18
C PRO A 41 25.78 -26.06 9.99
N GLY A 42 25.42 -25.34 8.92
CA GLY A 42 24.89 -25.92 7.69
C GLY A 42 23.36 -26.01 7.60
N LEU A 43 22.62 -25.56 8.62
CA LEU A 43 21.16 -25.43 8.53
C LEU A 43 20.78 -24.16 7.76
N SER A 44 19.81 -24.28 6.86
CA SER A 44 19.13 -23.12 6.27
C SER A 44 18.20 -22.50 7.31
N CYS A 45 18.14 -21.17 7.32
CA CYS A 45 17.20 -20.41 8.15
C CYS A 45 16.56 -19.29 7.35
N THR A 46 15.33 -18.96 7.72
CA THR A 46 14.65 -17.73 7.29
C THR A 46 14.69 -16.77 8.46
N ALA A 47 15.06 -15.52 8.20
CA ALA A 47 15.12 -14.47 9.21
C ALA A 47 14.22 -13.31 8.81
N ASP A 48 13.36 -12.89 9.72
CA ASP A 48 12.55 -11.68 9.58
C ASP A 48 13.30 -10.52 10.26
N ILE A 49 13.56 -9.45 9.50
CA ILE A 49 14.32 -8.29 9.98
C ILE A 49 13.38 -7.11 10.20
N GLU A 50 13.15 -6.78 11.47
CA GLU A 50 12.39 -5.60 11.86
C GLU A 50 13.29 -4.35 11.81
N THR A 51 12.97 -3.40 10.94
CA THR A 51 13.78 -2.18 10.74
C THR A 51 13.24 -0.96 11.49
N ASN A 52 11.94 -0.91 11.74
CA ASN A 52 11.27 0.18 12.43
C ASN A 52 10.05 -0.34 13.18
N MET A 53 9.77 0.22 14.35
CA MET A 53 8.63 -0.13 15.19
C MET A 53 8.03 1.13 15.77
N VAL A 54 6.73 1.31 15.59
CA VAL A 54 5.94 2.38 16.20
C VAL A 54 5.01 1.76 17.22
N LYS A 55 5.08 2.26 18.47
CA LYS A 55 4.20 1.82 19.57
C LYS A 55 3.04 2.79 19.73
N ASP A 56 1.98 2.32 20.38
CA ASP A 56 0.81 3.12 20.77
C ASP A 56 0.16 3.86 19.58
N THR A 57 -0.08 3.14 18.49
CA THR A 57 -0.64 3.69 17.25
C THR A 57 -1.96 3.01 16.86
N VAL A 58 -2.77 3.71 16.07
CA VAL A 58 -3.97 3.13 15.46
C VAL A 58 -3.54 2.31 14.25
N ALA A 59 -3.62 0.99 14.37
CA ALA A 59 -3.36 0.07 13.28
C ALA A 59 -4.68 -0.36 12.62
N VAL A 60 -4.73 -0.33 11.30
CA VAL A 60 -5.83 -0.91 10.51
C VAL A 60 -5.29 -2.03 9.61
N PRO A 61 -6.11 -3.04 9.27
CA PRO A 61 -5.70 -4.04 8.29
C PRO A 61 -5.29 -3.38 6.97
N MET A 62 -4.20 -3.84 6.36
CA MET A 62 -3.69 -3.32 5.08
C MET A 62 -4.80 -3.24 4.01
N GLN A 63 -5.70 -4.22 4.02
CA GLN A 63 -6.81 -4.36 3.07
C GLN A 63 -7.90 -3.29 3.21
N ALA A 64 -7.95 -2.57 4.34
CA ALA A 64 -8.94 -1.51 4.58
C ALA A 64 -8.54 -0.16 3.96
N VAL A 65 -7.27 0.02 3.63
CA VAL A 65 -6.76 1.27 3.06
C VAL A 65 -6.86 1.21 1.53
N THR A 66 -7.47 2.24 0.93
CA THR A 66 -7.56 2.36 -0.52
C THR A 66 -7.15 3.75 -0.98
N ILE A 67 -6.82 3.90 -2.26
CA ILE A 67 -6.41 5.17 -2.85
C ILE A 67 -7.56 5.67 -3.73
N ARG A 68 -8.00 6.91 -3.51
CA ARG A 68 -9.06 7.59 -4.28
C ARG A 68 -8.66 9.01 -4.63
N THR A 69 -9.11 9.49 -5.78
CA THR A 69 -8.95 10.90 -6.18
C THR A 69 -9.85 11.82 -5.35
N GLY A 70 -9.29 12.90 -4.81
CA GLY A 70 -9.90 13.75 -3.78
C GLY A 70 -11.26 14.37 -4.11
N ASP A 71 -11.60 14.58 -5.39
CA ASP A 71 -12.83 15.30 -5.77
C ASP A 71 -13.93 14.40 -6.33
N SER A 72 -13.65 13.11 -6.51
CA SER A 72 -14.66 12.19 -6.99
C SER A 72 -14.39 10.81 -6.40
N ASN A 73 -15.42 10.25 -5.75
CA ASN A 73 -15.47 8.88 -5.23
C ASN A 73 -15.36 7.81 -6.35
N LEU A 74 -14.64 8.11 -7.43
CA LEU A 74 -14.42 7.26 -8.59
C LEU A 74 -13.36 6.21 -8.26
N SER A 75 -13.67 4.98 -8.63
CA SER A 75 -12.72 3.87 -8.62
C SER A 75 -11.57 4.15 -9.61
N PRO A 76 -10.35 3.61 -9.39
CA PRO A 76 -9.26 3.65 -10.36
C PRO A 76 -9.66 3.24 -11.79
N GLU A 77 -10.64 2.35 -11.95
CA GLU A 77 -11.15 1.93 -13.27
C GLU A 77 -12.10 2.95 -13.91
N GLU A 78 -12.90 3.67 -13.11
CA GLU A 78 -13.75 4.74 -13.62
C GLU A 78 -12.89 5.93 -14.08
N ILE A 79 -11.70 6.12 -13.49
CA ILE A 79 -10.67 7.07 -13.92
C ILE A 79 -10.13 6.66 -15.29
N GLU A 80 -9.70 5.40 -15.45
CA GLU A 80 -9.18 4.91 -16.74
C GLU A 80 -10.24 5.00 -17.85
N LYS A 81 -11.50 4.68 -17.53
CA LYS A 81 -12.61 4.79 -18.48
C LYS A 81 -12.94 6.24 -18.84
N LYS A 82 -12.79 7.20 -17.91
CA LYS A 82 -12.89 8.63 -18.22
C LYS A 82 -11.73 9.06 -19.11
N ARG A 83 -10.50 8.66 -18.79
CA ARG A 83 -9.30 8.97 -19.59
C ARG A 83 -9.44 8.49 -21.04
N LEU A 84 -9.87 7.24 -21.23
CA LEU A 84 -10.13 6.67 -22.56
C LEU A 84 -11.25 7.41 -23.32
N LYS A 85 -12.30 7.87 -22.61
CA LYS A 85 -13.37 8.66 -23.24
C LYS A 85 -12.95 10.07 -23.62
N THR A 86 -12.09 10.72 -22.83
CA THR A 86 -11.55 12.05 -23.16
C THR A 86 -10.56 11.94 -24.32
N ALA A 87 -9.62 11.00 -24.28
CA ALA A 87 -8.66 10.76 -25.37
C ALA A 87 -9.33 10.33 -26.69
N ALA A 88 -10.49 9.67 -26.64
CA ALA A 88 -11.26 9.33 -27.84
C ALA A 88 -12.05 10.52 -28.41
N ARG A 89 -12.39 11.53 -27.60
CA ARG A 89 -13.01 12.78 -28.07
C ARG A 89 -12.00 13.69 -28.76
N ASP A 90 -10.78 13.73 -28.27
CA ASP A 90 -9.71 14.57 -28.82
C ASP A 90 -9.14 14.04 -30.16
N LYS A 91 -9.36 12.75 -30.49
CA LYS A 91 -9.01 12.18 -31.81
C LYS A 91 -9.94 12.59 -32.96
N GLY A 92 -11.05 13.28 -32.67
CA GLY A 92 -12.04 13.71 -33.66
C GLY A 92 -11.80 15.09 -34.27
N ASP A 93 -10.90 15.88 -33.70
CA ASP A 93 -10.54 17.21 -34.21
C ASP A 93 -9.10 17.16 -34.73
N ASN A 94 -8.89 17.55 -35.99
CA ASN A 94 -7.59 17.55 -36.65
C ASN A 94 -6.71 18.69 -36.11
N ASN A 95 -6.33 18.64 -34.84
CA ASN A 95 -5.23 19.43 -34.32
C ASN A 95 -4.22 18.48 -33.69
N ALA A 96 -3.14 18.22 -34.43
CA ALA A 96 -1.97 17.54 -33.91
C ALA A 96 -1.23 18.51 -32.97
N ASP A 97 -1.81 18.77 -31.80
CA ASP A 97 -1.12 19.44 -30.72
C ASP A 97 -0.04 18.47 -30.23
N TYR A 98 1.21 18.83 -30.53
CA TYR A 98 2.39 18.25 -29.90
C TYR A 98 2.27 18.49 -28.39
N VAL A 99 1.70 17.53 -27.65
CA VAL A 99 1.73 17.51 -26.20
C VAL A 99 3.19 17.45 -25.78
N ASN A 100 3.70 18.58 -25.29
CA ASN A 100 5.06 18.71 -24.82
C ASN A 100 5.23 17.80 -23.60
N GLU A 101 6.28 16.95 -23.55
CA GLU A 101 6.54 15.99 -22.44
C GLU A 101 6.47 16.66 -21.05
N ARG A 102 6.73 17.96 -20.99
CA ARG A 102 6.64 18.79 -19.77
C ARG A 102 5.20 18.98 -19.28
N GLN A 103 4.22 19.12 -20.18
CA GLN A 103 2.80 19.22 -19.84
C GLN A 103 2.25 17.88 -19.38
N GLU A 104 2.64 16.77 -20.04
CA GLU A 104 2.26 15.43 -19.58
C GLU A 104 2.82 15.11 -18.19
N LYS A 105 4.09 15.45 -17.91
CA LYS A 105 4.68 15.29 -16.58
C LYS A 105 4.00 16.16 -15.52
N ALA A 106 3.59 17.38 -15.88
CA ALA A 106 2.86 18.27 -14.97
C ALA A 106 1.46 17.71 -14.64
N LEU A 107 0.71 17.25 -15.65
CA LEU A 107 -0.60 16.63 -15.48
C LEU A 107 -0.51 15.34 -14.65
N GLN A 108 0.47 14.48 -14.91
CA GLN A 108 0.70 13.25 -14.12
C GLN A 108 1.04 13.55 -12.66
N LYS A 109 1.82 14.62 -12.41
CA LYS A 109 2.15 15.05 -11.06
C LYS A 109 0.89 15.56 -10.33
N GLU A 110 0.09 16.37 -11.00
CA GLU A 110 -1.16 16.90 -10.47
C GLU A 110 -2.19 15.80 -10.19
N GLU A 111 -2.32 14.82 -11.08
CA GLU A 111 -3.16 13.63 -10.87
C GLU A 111 -2.70 12.82 -9.67
N ARG A 112 -1.39 12.62 -9.51
CA ARG A 112 -0.81 11.90 -8.37
C ARG A 112 -0.97 12.66 -7.05
N GLU A 113 -0.94 13.99 -7.07
CA GLU A 113 -1.23 14.84 -5.91
C GLU A 113 -2.71 14.80 -5.53
N LYS A 114 -3.61 14.57 -6.49
CA LYS A 114 -5.05 14.35 -6.23
C LYS A 114 -5.36 12.98 -5.63
N LEU A 115 -4.42 12.02 -5.66
CA LEU A 115 -4.59 10.72 -5.01
C LEU A 115 -4.50 10.88 -3.49
N SER A 116 -5.59 10.54 -2.82
CA SER A 116 -5.70 10.53 -1.37
C SER A 116 -5.90 9.11 -0.86
N LYS A 117 -5.23 8.76 0.24
CA LYS A 117 -5.50 7.50 0.95
C LYS A 117 -6.77 7.67 1.78
N VAL A 118 -7.63 6.66 1.72
CA VAL A 118 -8.97 6.68 2.32
C VAL A 118 -9.22 5.35 3.02
N VAL A 119 -9.90 5.43 4.17
CA VAL A 119 -10.45 4.29 4.91
C VAL A 119 -11.96 4.49 5.02
N PHE A 120 -12.71 3.39 5.02
CA PHE A 120 -14.15 3.42 5.23
C PHE A 120 -14.51 3.08 6.67
N LEU A 121 -15.18 3.99 7.36
CA LEU A 121 -15.71 3.76 8.70
C LEU A 121 -17.16 3.31 8.61
N LYS A 122 -17.56 2.38 9.48
CA LYS A 122 -18.96 2.00 9.66
C LYS A 122 -19.59 2.95 10.68
N LYS A 123 -20.57 3.74 10.24
CA LYS A 123 -21.42 4.55 11.12
C LYS A 123 -22.86 4.03 10.97
N GLY A 124 -23.26 3.18 11.92
CA GLY A 124 -24.51 2.44 11.84
C GLY A 124 -24.48 1.38 10.73
N GLY A 125 -25.40 1.47 9.76
CA GLY A 125 -25.49 0.56 8.61
C GLY A 125 -24.86 1.07 7.33
N LYS A 126 -24.09 2.17 7.37
CA LYS A 126 -23.51 2.83 6.20
C LYS A 126 -21.99 2.99 6.33
N ALA A 127 -21.32 2.98 5.19
CA ALA A 127 -19.91 3.31 5.06
C ALA A 127 -19.71 4.82 4.94
N GLN A 128 -18.74 5.37 5.66
CA GLN A 128 -18.29 6.75 5.57
C GLN A 128 -16.84 6.77 5.09
N SER A 129 -16.60 7.45 3.98
CA SER A 129 -15.25 7.65 3.43
C SER A 129 -14.49 8.68 4.25
N VAL A 130 -13.33 8.32 4.79
CA VAL A 130 -12.48 9.22 5.56
C VAL A 130 -11.07 9.23 5.00
N LYS A 131 -10.57 10.42 4.66
CA LYS A 131 -9.18 10.61 4.23
C LYS A 131 -8.24 10.37 5.41
N VAL A 132 -7.22 9.54 5.19
CA VAL A 132 -6.25 9.16 6.21
C VAL A 132 -4.84 9.52 5.81
N THR A 133 -4.01 9.77 6.82
CA THR A 133 -2.55 9.81 6.66
C THR A 133 -1.97 8.55 7.26
N THR A 134 -1.19 7.81 6.48
CA THR A 134 -0.61 6.53 6.89
C THR A 134 0.84 6.68 7.29
N GLY A 135 1.32 5.81 8.16
CA GLY A 135 2.72 5.70 8.56
C GLY A 135 3.39 4.44 8.05
N ILE A 136 4.15 3.78 8.92
CA ILE A 136 4.79 2.50 8.59
C ILE A 136 3.71 1.41 8.40
N SER A 137 4.07 0.37 7.67
CA SER A 137 3.18 -0.77 7.43
C SER A 137 3.98 -2.04 7.34
N ASP A 138 3.37 -3.14 7.75
CA ASP A 138 3.86 -4.49 7.54
C ASP A 138 2.92 -5.24 6.56
N ASP A 139 3.07 -6.55 6.43
CA ASP A 139 2.27 -7.36 5.50
C ASP A 139 0.79 -7.48 5.91
N THR A 140 0.46 -7.18 7.16
CA THR A 140 -0.88 -7.39 7.73
C THR A 140 -1.57 -6.07 8.09
N TYR A 141 -0.84 -5.12 8.64
CA TYR A 141 -1.35 -3.89 9.24
C TYR A 141 -0.63 -2.63 8.72
N MET A 142 -1.35 -1.53 8.75
CA MET A 142 -0.86 -0.20 8.41
C MET A 142 -1.14 0.77 9.56
N GLU A 143 -0.12 1.56 9.90
CA GLU A 143 -0.21 2.66 10.85
C GLU A 143 -1.07 3.79 10.27
N ILE A 144 -2.05 4.28 11.05
CA ILE A 144 -2.83 5.47 10.74
C ILE A 144 -2.46 6.60 11.69
N LYS A 145 -1.88 7.66 11.12
CA LYS A 145 -1.48 8.88 11.85
C LYS A 145 -2.63 9.86 12.04
N SER A 146 -3.59 9.89 11.11
CA SER A 146 -4.76 10.76 11.18
C SER A 146 -5.94 10.21 10.39
N GLY A 147 -7.14 10.59 10.82
CA GLY A 147 -8.42 10.24 10.16
C GLY A 147 -9.16 9.04 10.77
N VAL A 148 -8.53 8.27 11.65
CA VAL A 148 -9.19 7.17 12.39
C VAL A 148 -8.83 7.28 13.86
N GLN A 149 -9.82 7.07 14.74
CA GLN A 149 -9.62 7.10 16.19
C GLN A 149 -9.76 5.70 16.81
N PRO A 150 -9.15 5.44 17.98
CA PRO A 150 -9.40 4.22 18.73
C PRO A 150 -10.90 4.02 18.99
N GLY A 151 -11.40 2.84 18.64
CA GLY A 151 -12.83 2.49 18.79
C GLY A 151 -13.69 2.75 17.55
N ASP A 152 -13.17 3.39 16.50
CA ASP A 152 -13.87 3.46 15.21
C ASP A 152 -13.95 2.08 14.56
N GLU A 153 -15.13 1.72 14.05
CA GLU A 153 -15.33 0.50 13.28
C GLU A 153 -14.84 0.70 11.84
N VAL A 154 -13.69 0.12 11.50
CA VAL A 154 -13.12 0.16 10.14
C VAL A 154 -13.68 -0.99 9.31
N ILE A 155 -14.10 -0.70 8.08
CA ILE A 155 -14.58 -1.69 7.12
C ILE A 155 -13.39 -2.29 6.37
N SER A 156 -13.18 -3.59 6.54
CA SER A 156 -12.17 -4.39 5.83
C SER A 156 -12.83 -5.43 4.92
N GLY A 157 -12.14 -5.85 3.86
CA GLY A 157 -12.60 -6.89 2.95
C GLY A 157 -11.73 -7.02 1.71
N SER A 158 -12.19 -7.76 0.70
CA SER A 158 -11.44 -7.91 -0.55
C SER A 158 -11.12 -6.55 -1.20
N TYR A 159 -9.97 -6.45 -1.87
CA TYR A 159 -9.54 -5.24 -2.56
C TYR A 159 -10.64 -4.69 -3.50
N SER A 160 -11.30 -5.57 -4.26
CA SER A 160 -12.41 -5.19 -5.15
C SER A 160 -13.61 -4.60 -4.40
N ALA A 161 -13.93 -5.11 -3.19
CA ALA A 161 -15.03 -4.58 -2.41
C ALA A 161 -14.72 -3.15 -1.94
N ILE A 162 -13.55 -2.91 -1.36
CA ILE A 162 -13.17 -1.61 -0.76
C ILE A 162 -12.80 -0.57 -1.83
N SER A 163 -12.02 -0.94 -2.84
CA SER A 163 -11.52 0.01 -3.85
C SER A 163 -12.54 0.30 -4.96
N ARG A 164 -13.34 -0.69 -5.38
CA ARG A 164 -14.23 -0.56 -6.56
C ARG A 164 -15.71 -0.42 -6.20
N LYS A 165 -16.22 -1.25 -5.29
CA LYS A 165 -17.67 -1.36 -5.03
C LYS A 165 -18.15 -0.40 -3.93
N LEU A 166 -17.36 -0.22 -2.89
CA LEU A 166 -17.73 0.59 -1.74
C LEU A 166 -17.73 2.07 -2.15
N LYS A 167 -18.77 2.80 -1.81
CA LYS A 167 -18.88 4.25 -2.05
C LYS A 167 -19.30 4.90 -0.74
N ASP A 168 -19.04 6.20 -0.63
CA ASP A 168 -19.50 6.95 0.53
C ASP A 168 -21.03 6.86 0.66
N GLY A 169 -21.51 6.60 1.88
CA GLY A 169 -22.92 6.37 2.19
C GLY A 169 -23.48 5.00 1.80
N ALA A 170 -22.68 4.10 1.20
CA ALA A 170 -23.15 2.77 0.81
C ALA A 170 -23.55 1.94 2.02
N LYS A 171 -24.63 1.14 1.89
CA LYS A 171 -25.05 0.20 2.94
C LYS A 171 -24.05 -0.94 3.03
N VAL A 172 -23.69 -1.29 4.26
CA VAL A 172 -22.74 -2.38 4.54
C VAL A 172 -23.36 -3.39 5.49
N ALA A 173 -23.02 -4.65 5.28
CA ALA A 173 -23.41 -5.77 6.12
C ALA A 173 -22.17 -6.61 6.42
N TYR A 174 -22.15 -7.25 7.59
CA TYR A 174 -21.08 -8.17 7.93
C TYR A 174 -21.16 -9.41 7.05
N ASP A 175 -20.00 -9.83 6.56
CA ASP A 175 -19.86 -11.16 5.99
C ASP A 175 -19.83 -12.17 7.16
N LYS A 176 -20.76 -13.12 7.17
CA LYS A 176 -20.97 -14.05 8.30
C LYS A 176 -19.89 -15.13 8.39
N GLU A 177 -18.92 -15.16 7.49
CA GLU A 177 -17.89 -16.21 7.45
C GLU A 177 -16.66 -15.96 8.34
N ALA A 178 -16.48 -14.76 8.90
CA ALA A 178 -15.28 -14.41 9.67
C ALA A 178 -15.36 -14.75 11.18
N THR A 179 -16.42 -15.42 11.65
CA THR A 179 -16.53 -15.90 13.04
C THR A 179 -16.37 -17.41 13.07
N LYS A 180 -15.12 -17.88 13.04
CA LYS A 180 -14.75 -19.24 13.43
C LYS A 180 -13.47 -19.20 14.25
#